data_AF-A0A7V9UIN7-F1
#
_entry.id   AF-A0A7V9UIN7-F1
#
_cell.length_a   1.000
_cell.length_b   1.000
_cell.length_c   1.000
_cell.angle_alpha   90.00
_cell.angle_beta   90.00
_cell.angle_gamma   90.00
#
_symmetry.space_group_name_H-M   'P 1'
#
loop_
_entity.id
_entity.type
_entity.pdbx_description
1 polymer ?
#
loop_
_entity_poly.entity_id
_entity_poly.type
_entity_poly.pdbx_seq_one_letter_code
_entity_poly.pdbx_strand_id
1 'polypeptide(L)' 'MTQKGTHTWDLILQYHRCPKCGYIIESREDYLYRLGKYVKDVECSQCHEQFSLIKTVKPHFGPLLGDDEVVEWDWS' A
#
# COMPACT_ATOMS: atom_id res chain seq x y z
N MET A 1 7.52 -36.43 13.19
CA MET A 1 7.89 -35.13 13.77
C MET A 1 8.03 -34.12 12.65
N THR A 2 6.92 -33.51 12.22
CA THR A 2 6.95 -32.39 11.28
C THR A 2 7.09 -31.11 12.11
N GLN A 3 8.27 -30.52 12.13
CA GLN A 3 8.46 -29.18 12.71
C GLN A 3 7.58 -28.22 11.90
N LYS A 4 6.46 -27.78 12.48
CA LYS A 4 5.72 -26.63 11.96
C LYS A 4 6.64 -25.42 12.14
N GLY A 5 7.24 -24.94 11.05
CA GLY A 5 8.08 -23.75 11.07
C GLY A 5 7.26 -22.57 11.59
N THR A 6 7.77 -21.89 12.62
CA THR A 6 7.20 -20.68 13.23
C THR A 6 7.42 -19.42 12.38
N HIS A 7 7.57 -19.58 11.06
CA HIS A 7 7.97 -18.51 10.13
C HIS A 7 6.78 -18.07 9.27
N THR A 8 5.64 -17.75 9.90
CA THR A 8 4.52 -17.11 9.21
C THR A 8 4.65 -15.60 9.44
N TRP A 9 5.61 -14.97 8.78
CA TRP A 9 5.66 -13.51 8.76
C TRP A 9 4.62 -13.01 7.76
N ASP A 10 3.82 -12.02 8.15
CA ASP A 10 2.89 -11.39 7.23
C ASP A 10 3.69 -10.69 6.12
N LEU A 11 3.51 -11.17 4.88
CA LEU A 11 4.11 -10.56 3.70
C LEU A 11 3.18 -9.47 3.19
N ILE A 12 3.51 -8.22 3.49
CA ILE A 12 2.80 -7.07 2.92
C ILE A 12 3.45 -6.75 1.57
N LEU A 13 2.69 -7.01 0.51
CA LEU A 13 3.10 -6.76 -0.87
C LEU A 13 2.18 -5.70 -1.49
N GLN A 14 2.76 -4.64 -2.05
CA GLN A 14 2.00 -3.58 -2.70
C GLN A 14 2.45 -3.41 -4.15
N TYR A 15 1.50 -3.20 -5.04
CA TYR A 15 1.76 -2.98 -6.47
C TYR A 15 1.45 -1.54 -6.84
N HIS A 16 2.39 -0.90 -7.54
CA HIS A 16 2.30 0.50 -7.95
C HIS A 16 2.58 0.64 -9.44
N ARG A 17 1.74 1.40 -10.14
CA ARG A 17 1.96 1.67 -11.56
C ARG A 17 2.84 2.89 -11.73
N CYS A 18 3.94 2.77 -12.49
CA CYS A 18 4.78 3.89 -12.84
C CYS A 18 3.99 4.90 -13.69
N PRO A 19 3.96 6.19 -13.34
CA PRO A 19 3.20 7.20 -14.08
C PRO A 19 3.80 7.50 -15.47
N LYS A 20 5.08 7.21 -15.69
CA LYS A 20 5.79 7.54 -16.93
C LYS A 20 5.74 6.42 -17.97
N CYS A 21 6.14 5.21 -17.59
CA CYS A 21 6.21 4.07 -18.53
C CYS A 21 5.09 3.04 -18.33
N GLY A 22 4.28 3.16 -17.28
CA GLY A 22 3.18 2.24 -17.01
C GLY A 22 3.59 0.88 -16.42
N TYR A 23 4.87 0.65 -16.15
CA TYR A 23 5.37 -0.57 -15.53
C TYR A 23 4.81 -0.78 -14.12
N ILE A 24 4.51 -2.04 -13.75
CA ILE A 24 4.00 -2.42 -12.44
C ILE A 24 5.19 -2.74 -11.52
N ILE A 25 5.32 -1.98 -10.45
CA ILE A 25 6.38 -2.07 -9.46
C ILE A 25 5.84 -2.81 -8.23
N GLU A 26 6.45 -3.93 -7.90
CA GLU A 26 6.24 -4.62 -6.62
C GLU A 26 7.10 -3.95 -5.55
N SER A 27 6.50 -3.57 -4.42
CA SER A 27 7.24 -3.01 -3.29
C SER A 27 6.74 -3.59 -1.98
N ARG A 28 7.71 -4.04 -1.16
CA ARG A 28 7.52 -4.60 0.18
C ARG A 28 7.68 -3.57 1.30
N GLU A 29 8.15 -2.38 0.94
CA GLU A 29 8.33 -1.29 1.89
C GLU A 29 6.97 -0.67 2.22
N ASP A 30 6.73 -0.33 3.48
CA ASP A 30 5.47 0.31 3.86
C ASP A 30 5.56 1.84 3.75
N TYR A 31 4.42 2.51 3.85
CA TYR A 31 4.36 3.96 3.88
C TYR A 31 4.89 4.51 5.20
N LEU A 32 5.64 5.61 5.13
CA LEU A 32 6.09 6.36 6.29
C LEU A 32 5.09 7.47 6.62
N TYR A 33 4.70 7.59 7.88
CA TYR A 33 3.85 8.68 8.33
C TYR A 33 4.65 9.98 8.46
N ARG A 34 4.27 11.01 7.70
CA ARG A 34 4.89 12.34 7.71
C ARG A 34 3.82 13.42 7.56
N LEU A 35 3.85 14.42 8.44
CA LEU A 35 2.98 15.63 8.35
C LEU A 35 1.48 15.33 8.18
N GLY A 36 0.95 14.32 8.88
CA GLY A 36 -0.48 13.97 8.79
C GLY A 36 -0.84 13.05 7.62
N LYS A 37 0.15 12.56 6.85
CA LYS A 37 -0.07 11.73 5.66
C LYS A 37 0.87 10.53 5.66
N TYR A 38 0.47 9.45 4.99
CA TYR A 38 1.33 8.31 4.73
C TYR A 38 2.00 8.53 3.37
N VAL A 39 3.33 8.57 3.34
CA VAL A 39 4.14 8.88 2.16
C VAL A 39 5.10 7.75 1.88
N LYS A 40 5.26 7.39 0.60
CA LYS A 40 6.19 6.36 0.15
C LYS A 40 6.86 6.80 -1.14
N ASP A 41 8.18 6.81 -1.16
CA ASP A 41 8.96 7.10 -2.36
C ASP A 41 9.28 5.80 -3.09
N VAL A 42 9.08 5.77 -4.40
CA VAL A 42 9.26 4.58 -5.23
C VAL A 42 10.06 4.95 -6.47
N GLU A 43 11.04 4.12 -6.80
CA GLU A 43 11.76 4.20 -8.08
C GLU A 43 11.27 3.12 -9.04
N CYS A 44 11.02 3.51 -10.29
CA CYS A 44 10.71 2.55 -11.34
C CYS A 44 11.98 1.84 -11.82
N SER A 45 12.03 0.51 -11.69
CA SER A 45 13.16 -0.29 -12.17
C SER A 45 13.37 -0.30 -13.70
N GLN A 46 12.37 0.11 -14.49
CA GLN A 46 12.46 0.14 -15.95
C GLN A 46 12.91 1.49 -16.51
N CYS A 47 12.36 2.59 -16.00
CA CYS A 47 12.63 3.94 -16.53
C CYS A 47 13.38 4.85 -15.55
N HIS A 48 13.72 4.34 -14.36
CA HIS A 48 14.42 5.04 -13.27
C HIS A 48 13.73 6.33 -12.80
N GLU A 49 12.44 6.47 -13.10
CA GLU A 49 11.63 7.57 -12.60
C GLU A 49 11.36 7.38 -11.12
N GLN A 50 11.65 8.42 -10.34
CA GLN A 50 11.35 8.48 -8.91
C GLN A 50 10.06 9.25 -8.70
N PHE A 51 9.15 8.70 -7.89
CA PHE A 51 7.87 9.34 -7.58
C PHE A 51 7.40 8.99 -6.17
N SER A 52 6.60 9.89 -5.58
CA SER A 52 6.06 9.73 -4.24
C SER A 52 4.58 9.37 -4.28
N LEU A 53 4.19 8.36 -3.52
CA LEU A 53 2.82 7.95 -3.28
C LEU A 53 2.34 8.52 -1.96
N ILE A 54 1.13 9.08 -1.94
CA ILE A 54 0.55 9.72 -0.75
C ILE A 54 -0.80 9.08 -0.46
N LYS A 55 -0.93 8.46 0.71
CA LYS A 55 -2.20 7.98 1.26
C LYS A 55 -2.69 8.97 2.32
N THR A 56 -3.82 9.61 2.03
CA THR A 56 -4.50 10.49 3.00
C THR A 56 -5.40 9.62 3.84
N VAL A 57 -5.15 9.57 5.15
CA VAL A 57 -6.07 8.89 6.07
C VAL A 57 -7.11 9.92 6.49
N LYS A 58 -8.35 9.73 6.05
CA LYS A 58 -9.46 10.48 6.60
C LYS A 58 -9.67 9.99 8.03
N PRO A 59 -9.76 10.89 9.03
CA PRO A 59 -10.12 10.47 10.38
C PRO A 59 -11.54 9.90 10.32
N HIS A 60 -11.70 8.59 10.47
CA HIS A 60 -13.00 8.01 10.76
C HIS A 60 -13.38 8.42 12.17
N PHE A 61 -14.43 9.22 12.30
CA PHE A 61 -15.01 9.62 13.58
C PHE A 61 -15.84 8.49 14.20
N GLY A 62 -15.31 7.26 14.20
CA GLY A 62 -15.96 6.08 14.78
C GLY A 62 -17.45 5.90 14.39
N PRO A 63 -18.22 5.11 15.14
CA PRO A 63 -19.62 4.77 14.82
C PRO A 63 -20.60 5.95 15.01
N LEU A 64 -20.11 7.17 15.25
CA LEU A 64 -20.96 8.33 15.46
C LEU A 64 -21.34 9.04 14.14
N LEU A 65 -20.50 9.00 13.10
CA LEU A 65 -20.70 9.84 11.89
C LEU A 65 -20.10 9.27 10.58
N GLY A 66 -19.95 7.95 10.43
CA GLY A 66 -19.54 7.41 9.13
C GLY A 66 -19.88 5.94 8.97
N ASP A 67 -20.66 5.62 7.94
CA ASP A 67 -20.86 4.24 7.49
C ASP A 67 -19.49 3.63 7.15
N ASP A 68 -19.31 2.36 7.53
CA ASP A 68 -18.13 1.59 7.15
C ASP A 68 -18.03 1.61 5.62
N GLU A 69 -16.91 2.09 5.05
CA GLU A 69 -16.63 1.90 3.63
C GLU A 69 -16.58 0.38 3.39
N VAL A 70 -17.66 -0.18 2.85
CA VAL A 70 -17.68 -1.54 2.33
C VAL A 70 -16.61 -1.58 1.25
N VAL A 71 -15.52 -2.29 1.51
CA VAL A 71 -14.49 -2.54 0.51
C VAL A 71 -15.10 -3.50 -0.52
N GLU A 72 -15.82 -2.93 -1.48
CA GLU A 72 -16.39 -3.67 -2.59
C GLU A 72 -15.26 -4.06 -3.55
N TRP A 73 -14.89 -5.34 -3.52
CA TRP A 73 -14.21 -5.96 -4.65
C TRP A 73 -15.30 -6.45 -5.61
N ASP A 74 -15.78 -5.57 -6.48
CA ASP A 74 -16.60 -5.97 -7.62
C ASP A 74 -15.65 -6.40 -8.76
N TRP A 75 -15.55 -7.72 -8.96
CA TRP A 75 -14.86 -8.31 -10.10
C TRP A 75 -15.90 -8.68 -11.14
N SER A 76 -16.25 -7.74 -12.01
CA SER A 76 -17.02 -7.99 -13.24
C SER A 76 -16.10 -8.37 -14.40
#